data_AF-A0A3L7S9U4-F1
#
_entry.id   AF-A0A3L7S9U4-F1
#
_cell.length_a   1.000
_cell.length_b   1.000
_cell.length_c   1.000
_cell.angle_alpha   90.00
_cell.angle_beta   90.00
_cell.angle_gamma   90.00
#
_symmetry.space_group_name_H-M   'P 1'
#
loop_
_entity.id
_entity.type
_entity.pdbx_description
1 polymer ?
#
loop_
_entity_poly.entity_id
_entity_poly.type
_entity_poly.pdbx_seq_one_letter_code
_entity_poly.pdbx_strand_id
1 'polypeptide(L)'
;MAGIACLLAGWFPVGVSIVAVFLFAGPHNWIEARYLMTRMPPKWGPLRRFFLTGIGGVIGLTASFASISWVGQWANWSPTTYLIAVASWNTALVVWVLTLVHWRSQQNPRRDWNWTVPVGLFLITLTWIWPLTWDLGLVYLHPLLALWFLDRELRTHRAEWRSAYRSCLLMVPVLLGILWWQLYDSPSLPGNDLLTSRIAAHAGAELLSGISSRLLVATHVFLEVLHYGVWVAMIPLVSLESAAWRIQDVPLAKRSPRWKWGLSMFLVIGAMLVLVLWAGFFLDYPLTRDIYFTVAMLHVLAEIPFLLRLL
;
A
#
# COMPACT_ATOMS: atom_id res chain seq x y z
N MET A 1 -7.05 19.77 -1.28
CA MET A 1 -6.92 18.44 -1.94
C MET A 1 -7.99 17.46 -1.47
N ALA A 2 -8.04 17.09 -0.18
CA ALA A 2 -8.98 16.08 0.34
C ALA A 2 -10.46 16.35 0.00
N GLY A 3 -10.97 17.58 0.20
CA GLY A 3 -12.35 17.90 -0.16
C GLY A 3 -12.66 17.72 -1.65
N ILE A 4 -11.75 18.14 -2.53
CA ILE A 4 -11.88 17.95 -3.99
C ILE A 4 -11.84 16.45 -4.33
N ALA A 5 -10.91 15.70 -3.74
CA ALA A 5 -10.83 14.25 -3.94
C ALA A 5 -12.14 13.55 -3.51
N CYS A 6 -12.72 13.93 -2.37
CA CYS A 6 -14.00 13.41 -1.89
C CYS A 6 -15.15 13.72 -2.86
N LEU A 7 -15.25 14.97 -3.33
CA LEU A 7 -16.29 15.38 -4.29
C LEU A 7 -16.17 14.62 -5.62
N LEU A 8 -14.96 14.53 -6.17
CA LEU A 8 -14.71 13.83 -7.42
C LEU A 8 -14.96 12.32 -7.28
N ALA A 9 -14.51 11.72 -6.17
CA ALA A 9 -14.75 10.31 -5.87
C ALA A 9 -16.25 10.00 -5.73
N GLY A 10 -17.03 10.90 -5.14
CA GLY A 10 -18.48 10.72 -5.01
C GLY A 10 -19.23 10.81 -6.33
N TRP A 11 -18.87 11.77 -7.19
CA TRP A 11 -19.56 11.99 -8.47
C TRP A 11 -19.08 11.08 -9.61
N PHE A 12 -17.77 10.85 -9.71
CA PHE A 12 -17.15 10.13 -10.83
C PHE A 12 -16.18 9.04 -10.36
N PRO A 13 -16.60 8.10 -9.47
CA PRO A 13 -15.71 7.14 -8.82
C PRO A 13 -14.86 6.32 -9.81
N VAL A 14 -15.48 5.82 -10.88
CA VAL A 14 -14.79 5.02 -11.91
C VAL A 14 -13.78 5.86 -12.68
N GLY A 15 -14.19 7.02 -13.20
CA GLY A 15 -13.30 7.88 -13.97
C GLY A 15 -12.10 8.37 -13.15
N VAL A 16 -12.33 8.74 -11.89
CA VAL A 16 -11.25 9.13 -10.98
C VAL A 16 -10.32 7.96 -10.69
N SER A 17 -10.82 6.73 -10.51
CA SER A 17 -9.95 5.56 -10.29
C SER A 17 -9.09 5.28 -11.51
N ILE A 18 -9.67 5.41 -12.71
CA ILE A 18 -8.92 5.26 -13.97
C ILE A 18 -7.79 6.29 -14.05
N VAL A 19 -8.11 7.57 -13.87
CA VAL A 19 -7.12 8.65 -13.98
C VAL A 19 -6.05 8.55 -12.89
N ALA A 20 -6.46 8.26 -11.65
CA ALA A 20 -5.55 8.16 -10.51
C ALA A 20 -4.53 7.03 -10.71
N VAL A 21 -5.01 5.82 -11.04
CA VAL A 21 -4.14 4.66 -11.26
C VAL A 21 -3.30 4.86 -12.53
N PHE A 22 -3.88 5.32 -13.64
CA PHE A 22 -3.13 5.61 -14.87
C PHE A 22 -1.93 6.53 -14.60
N LEU A 23 -2.17 7.67 -13.96
CA LEU A 23 -1.16 8.70 -13.80
C LEU A 23 -0.17 8.38 -12.69
N PHE A 24 -0.65 7.82 -11.57
CA PHE A 24 0.11 7.82 -10.32
C PHE A 24 0.53 6.43 -9.84
N ALA A 25 -0.01 5.32 -10.37
CA ALA A 25 0.35 3.97 -9.92
C ALA A 25 1.85 3.64 -10.11
N GLY A 26 2.45 4.02 -11.23
CA GLY A 26 3.90 3.88 -11.42
C GLY A 26 4.70 4.87 -10.55
N PRO A 27 4.46 6.19 -10.69
CA PRO A 27 5.25 7.20 -9.99
C PRO A 27 5.24 7.11 -8.47
N HIS A 28 4.09 6.80 -7.83
CA HIS A 28 4.06 6.69 -6.36
C HIS A 28 4.95 5.55 -5.88
N ASN A 29 4.86 4.36 -6.49
CA ASN A 29 5.71 3.21 -6.13
C ASN A 29 7.19 3.51 -6.27
N TRP A 30 7.55 4.22 -7.34
CA TRP A 30 8.94 4.60 -7.58
C TRP A 30 9.45 5.60 -6.53
N ILE A 31 8.66 6.63 -6.22
CA ILE A 31 9.01 7.63 -5.20
C ILE A 31 9.03 7.01 -3.80
N GLU A 32 8.06 6.15 -3.49
CA GLU A 32 7.97 5.41 -2.24
C GLU A 32 9.21 4.53 -2.06
N ALA A 33 9.55 3.67 -3.02
CA ALA A 33 10.75 2.85 -2.96
C ALA A 33 12.01 3.71 -2.78
N ARG A 34 12.09 4.84 -3.49
CA ARG A 34 13.17 5.83 -3.35
C ARG A 34 13.21 6.44 -1.94
N TYR A 35 12.07 6.72 -1.33
CA TYR A 35 11.98 7.21 0.03
C TYR A 35 12.40 6.15 1.05
N LEU A 36 11.91 4.91 0.94
CA LEU A 36 12.27 3.82 1.84
C LEU A 36 13.78 3.54 1.82
N MET A 37 14.41 3.66 0.64
CA MET A 37 15.86 3.55 0.52
C MET A 37 16.64 4.59 1.33
N THR A 38 16.16 5.83 1.49
CA THR A 38 16.86 6.84 2.33
C THR A 38 16.79 6.50 3.80
N ARG A 39 15.76 5.74 4.21
CA ARG A 39 15.60 5.35 5.61
C ARG A 39 16.57 4.25 5.98
N MET A 40 17.02 3.41 5.04
CA MET A 40 17.93 2.30 5.34
C MET A 40 19.34 2.79 5.74
N PRO A 41 19.90 2.30 6.87
CA PRO A 41 21.24 2.69 7.29
C PRO A 41 22.33 2.07 6.39
N PRO A 42 23.50 2.70 6.27
CA PRO A 42 24.60 2.21 5.42
C PRO A 42 25.14 0.85 5.87
N LYS A 43 25.07 0.57 7.17
CA LYS A 43 25.42 -0.72 7.78
C LYS A 43 24.23 -1.17 8.62
N TRP A 44 23.79 -2.41 8.44
CA TRP A 44 22.64 -2.93 9.19
C TRP A 44 23.03 -3.33 10.61
N GLY A 45 24.22 -3.88 10.84
CA GLY A 45 24.68 -4.24 12.19
C GLY A 45 23.65 -5.10 12.93
N PRO A 46 23.23 -4.73 14.16
CA PRO A 46 22.19 -5.42 14.90
C PRO A 46 20.83 -5.52 14.18
N LEU A 47 20.53 -4.59 13.25
CA LEU A 47 19.31 -4.58 12.43
C LEU A 47 19.33 -5.60 11.29
N ARG A 48 20.42 -6.38 11.11
CA ARG A 48 20.55 -7.30 9.98
C ARG A 48 19.42 -8.32 9.92
N ARG A 49 19.05 -8.94 11.05
CA ARG A 49 17.94 -9.91 11.10
C ARG A 49 16.62 -9.25 10.71
N PHE A 50 16.35 -8.07 11.29
CA PHE A 50 15.16 -7.29 10.96
C PHE A 50 15.04 -6.97 9.46
N PHE A 51 16.09 -6.44 8.83
CA PHE A 51 16.05 -6.11 7.40
C PHE A 51 16.00 -7.35 6.51
N LEU A 52 16.73 -8.42 6.82
CA LEU A 52 16.67 -9.67 6.06
C LEU A 52 15.29 -10.32 6.14
N THR A 53 14.69 -10.38 7.34
CA THR A 53 13.33 -10.88 7.53
C THR A 53 12.31 -9.96 6.83
N GLY A 54 12.49 -8.65 6.90
CA GLY A 54 11.61 -7.68 6.24
C GLY A 54 11.63 -7.85 4.72
N ILE A 55 12.81 -7.74 4.09
CA ILE A 55 12.97 -7.87 2.64
C ILE A 55 12.57 -9.27 2.17
N GLY A 56 13.01 -10.31 2.88
CA GLY A 56 12.69 -11.70 2.55
C GLY A 56 11.18 -11.98 2.63
N GLY A 57 10.49 -11.45 3.63
CA GLY A 57 9.04 -11.58 3.75
C GLY A 57 8.29 -10.79 2.69
N VAL A 58 8.70 -9.56 2.36
CA VAL A 58 8.11 -8.79 1.25
C VAL A 58 8.18 -9.58 -0.05
N ILE A 59 9.36 -10.10 -0.42
CA ILE A 59 9.55 -10.87 -1.66
C ILE A 59 8.76 -12.18 -1.59
N GLY A 60 8.91 -12.94 -0.51
CA GLY A 60 8.31 -14.26 -0.36
C GLY A 60 6.79 -14.23 -0.31
N LEU A 61 6.20 -13.30 0.45
CA LEU A 61 4.75 -13.13 0.55
C LEU A 61 4.15 -12.56 -0.75
N THR A 62 4.81 -11.62 -1.42
CA THR A 62 4.34 -11.13 -2.72
C THR A 62 4.34 -12.25 -3.77
N ALA A 63 5.44 -13.00 -3.85
CA ALA A 63 5.55 -14.11 -4.79
C ALA A 63 4.52 -15.21 -4.51
N SER A 64 4.31 -15.56 -3.23
CA SER A 64 3.31 -16.56 -2.87
C SER A 64 1.88 -16.06 -3.12
N PHE A 65 1.58 -14.79 -2.86
CA PHE A 65 0.29 -14.18 -3.18
C PHE A 65 -0.03 -14.28 -4.68
N ALA A 66 0.91 -13.85 -5.53
CA ALA A 66 0.78 -13.96 -6.98
C ALA A 66 0.62 -15.43 -7.43
N SER A 67 1.34 -16.35 -6.79
CA SER A 67 1.27 -17.77 -7.12
C SER A 67 -0.07 -18.43 -6.76
N ILE A 68 -0.79 -17.97 -5.74
CA ILE A 68 -2.08 -18.55 -5.33
C ILE A 68 -3.08 -18.53 -6.49
N SER A 69 -3.19 -17.39 -7.17
CA SER A 69 -4.09 -17.26 -8.32
C SER A 69 -3.65 -18.13 -9.48
N TRP A 70 -2.35 -18.12 -9.81
CA TRP A 70 -1.80 -18.89 -10.94
C TRP A 70 -1.90 -20.41 -10.72
N VAL A 71 -1.44 -20.90 -9.56
CA VAL A 71 -1.53 -22.32 -9.20
C VAL A 71 -2.99 -22.74 -9.05
N GLY A 72 -3.83 -21.90 -8.45
CA GLY A 72 -5.24 -22.20 -8.26
C GLY A 72 -5.98 -22.41 -9.57
N GLN A 73 -5.72 -21.59 -10.58
CA GLN A 73 -6.26 -21.78 -11.93
C GLN A 73 -5.68 -23.02 -12.61
N TRP A 74 -4.35 -23.18 -12.60
CA TRP A 74 -3.69 -24.31 -13.26
C TRP A 74 -4.10 -25.67 -12.69
N ALA A 75 -4.21 -25.76 -11.36
CA ALA A 75 -4.59 -26.98 -10.65
C ALA A 75 -6.12 -27.13 -10.46
N ASN A 76 -6.94 -26.23 -11.03
CA ASN A 76 -8.40 -26.21 -10.90
C ASN A 76 -8.88 -26.35 -9.44
N TRP A 77 -8.34 -25.53 -8.54
CA TRP A 77 -8.68 -25.58 -7.12
C TRP A 77 -10.18 -25.38 -6.89
N SER A 78 -10.74 -26.16 -5.96
CA SER A 78 -12.08 -25.90 -5.45
C SER A 78 -12.11 -24.55 -4.72
N PRO A 79 -13.29 -23.89 -4.60
CA PRO A 79 -13.42 -22.67 -3.80
C PRO A 79 -12.88 -22.83 -2.38
N THR A 80 -13.14 -23.98 -1.74
CA THR A 80 -12.62 -24.29 -0.40
C THR A 80 -11.10 -24.32 -0.35
N THR A 81 -10.46 -24.98 -1.33
CA THR A 81 -8.99 -25.04 -1.43
C THR A 81 -8.39 -23.65 -1.60
N TYR A 82 -9.01 -22.82 -2.44
CA TYR A 82 -8.59 -21.44 -2.64
C TYR A 82 -8.69 -20.62 -1.35
N LEU A 83 -9.80 -20.71 -0.62
CA LEU A 83 -9.98 -20.01 0.66
C LEU A 83 -8.97 -20.46 1.73
N ILE A 84 -8.66 -21.76 1.80
CA ILE A 84 -7.61 -22.29 2.70
C ILE A 84 -6.24 -21.71 2.33
N ALA A 85 -5.91 -21.62 1.04
CA ALA A 85 -4.66 -21.04 0.59
C ALA A 85 -4.56 -19.55 0.97
N VAL A 86 -5.62 -18.77 0.77
CA VAL A 86 -5.67 -17.35 1.18
C VAL A 86 -5.57 -17.20 2.70
N ALA A 87 -6.33 -17.98 3.48
CA ALA A 87 -6.25 -17.97 4.95
C ALA A 87 -4.84 -18.31 5.46
N SER A 88 -4.18 -19.26 4.81
CA SER A 88 -2.81 -19.67 5.12
C SER A 88 -1.80 -18.56 4.80
N TRP A 89 -1.97 -17.89 3.66
CA TRP A 89 -1.15 -16.73 3.29
C TRP A 89 -1.32 -15.59 4.29
N ASN A 90 -2.55 -15.28 4.67
CA ASN A 90 -2.85 -14.25 5.67
C ASN A 90 -2.31 -14.59 7.06
N THR A 91 -2.33 -15.87 7.45
CA THR A 91 -1.65 -16.34 8.66
C THR A 91 -0.13 -16.10 8.57
N ALA A 92 0.49 -16.44 7.44
CA ALA A 92 1.92 -16.23 7.22
C ALA A 92 2.30 -14.74 7.27
N LEU A 93 1.46 -13.87 6.71
CA LEU A 93 1.58 -12.42 6.80
C LEU A 93 1.60 -11.97 8.27
N VAL A 94 0.61 -12.36 9.09
CA VAL A 94 0.56 -11.97 10.50
C VAL A 94 1.77 -12.49 11.28
N VAL A 95 2.17 -13.75 11.08
CA VAL A 95 3.36 -14.33 11.73
C VAL A 95 4.63 -13.58 11.33
N TRP A 96 4.77 -13.19 10.06
CA TRP A 96 5.89 -12.39 9.59
C TRP A 96 5.92 -11.00 10.27
N VAL A 97 4.77 -10.32 10.40
CA VAL A 97 4.68 -9.04 11.13
C VAL A 97 5.06 -9.21 12.60
N LEU A 98 4.56 -10.24 13.29
CA LEU A 98 4.93 -10.54 14.68
C LEU A 98 6.43 -10.80 14.83
N THR A 99 7.03 -11.49 13.86
CA THR A 99 8.47 -11.74 13.82
C THR A 99 9.26 -10.43 13.68
N LEU A 100 8.79 -9.50 12.83
CA LEU A 100 9.40 -8.16 12.72
C LEU A 100 9.27 -7.37 14.02
N VAL A 101 8.10 -7.40 14.66
CA VAL A 101 7.87 -6.78 15.98
C VAL A 101 8.82 -7.36 17.02
N HIS A 102 8.98 -8.68 17.05
CA HIS A 102 9.91 -9.35 17.97
C HIS A 102 11.36 -8.90 17.76
N TRP A 103 11.84 -8.86 16.50
CA TRP A 103 13.18 -8.34 16.22
C TRP A 103 13.33 -6.87 16.59
N ARG A 104 12.26 -6.08 16.45
CA ARG A 104 12.25 -4.66 16.79
C ARG A 104 12.27 -4.43 18.30
N SER A 105 11.54 -5.22 19.08
CA SER A 105 11.47 -5.09 20.54
C SER A 105 12.82 -5.39 21.20
N GLN A 106 13.57 -6.37 20.69
CA GLN A 106 14.94 -6.67 21.13
C GLN A 106 15.91 -5.47 20.98
N GLN A 107 15.63 -4.55 20.06
CA GLN A 107 16.46 -3.38 19.79
C GLN A 107 16.02 -2.13 20.55
N ASN A 108 14.77 -2.09 21.03
CA ASN A 108 14.23 -0.99 21.80
C ASN A 108 13.59 -1.54 23.09
N PRO A 109 14.40 -1.96 24.08
CA PRO A 109 13.93 -2.64 25.29
C PRO A 109 13.07 -1.74 26.20
N ARG A 110 12.94 -0.44 25.89
CA ARG A 110 12.12 0.51 26.65
C ARG A 110 10.63 0.38 26.40
N ARG A 111 10.21 -0.41 25.40
CA ARG A 111 8.80 -0.64 25.09
C ARG A 111 8.48 -2.11 25.26
N ASP A 112 7.39 -2.40 25.96
CA ASP A 112 6.79 -3.71 26.00
C ASP A 112 5.88 -3.91 24.78
N TRP A 113 6.21 -4.90 23.96
CA TRP A 113 5.45 -5.29 22.78
C TRP A 113 4.79 -6.66 22.95
N ASN A 114 4.81 -7.25 24.15
CA ASN A 114 4.25 -8.59 24.37
C ASN A 114 2.74 -8.66 24.06
N TRP A 115 2.03 -7.53 24.18
CA TRP A 115 0.62 -7.43 23.80
C TRP A 115 0.37 -7.71 22.30
N THR A 116 1.38 -7.60 21.43
CA THR A 116 1.20 -7.92 20.01
C THR A 116 0.95 -9.40 19.77
N VAL A 117 1.39 -10.28 20.67
CA VAL A 117 1.15 -11.74 20.54
C VAL A 117 -0.34 -12.08 20.63
N PRO A 118 -1.09 -11.72 21.71
CA PRO A 118 -2.52 -12.01 21.76
C PRO A 118 -3.29 -11.31 20.64
N VAL A 119 -2.91 -10.08 20.27
CA VAL A 119 -3.50 -9.40 19.10
C VAL A 119 -3.24 -10.19 17.82
N GLY A 120 -2.01 -10.62 17.56
CA GLY A 120 -1.68 -11.40 16.38
C GLY A 120 -2.40 -12.74 16.30
N LEU A 121 -2.55 -13.45 17.42
CA LEU A 121 -3.34 -14.69 17.48
C LEU A 121 -4.82 -14.43 17.17
N PHE A 122 -5.38 -13.36 17.72
CA PHE A 122 -6.75 -12.94 17.40
C PHE A 122 -6.90 -12.60 15.92
N LEU A 123 -5.95 -11.86 15.33
CA LEU A 123 -5.95 -11.55 13.91
C LEU A 123 -5.89 -12.84 13.06
N ILE A 124 -5.03 -13.81 13.41
CA ILE A 124 -5.00 -15.13 12.74
C ILE A 124 -6.38 -15.80 12.83
N THR A 125 -7.07 -15.79 13.97
CA THR A 125 -8.44 -16.32 14.04
C THR A 125 -9.36 -15.63 13.03
N LEU A 126 -9.29 -14.30 12.91
CA LEU A 126 -10.08 -13.56 11.93
C LEU A 126 -9.73 -13.92 10.47
N THR A 127 -8.45 -14.19 10.16
CA THR A 127 -8.05 -14.60 8.80
C THR A 127 -8.66 -15.93 8.37
N TRP A 128 -8.98 -16.82 9.32
CA TRP A 128 -9.63 -18.10 9.03
C TRP A 128 -11.16 -17.98 8.97
N ILE A 129 -11.75 -17.05 9.72
CA ILE A 129 -13.20 -16.79 9.68
C ILE A 129 -13.57 -16.09 8.36
N TRP A 130 -12.82 -15.05 7.97
CA TRP A 130 -13.08 -14.23 6.78
C TRP A 130 -11.81 -13.96 5.97
N PRO A 131 -11.28 -14.98 5.26
CA PRO A 131 -9.99 -14.88 4.57
C PRO A 131 -9.93 -13.76 3.53
N LEU A 132 -10.98 -13.60 2.72
CA LEU A 132 -11.01 -12.59 1.64
C LEU A 132 -11.17 -11.16 2.17
N THR A 133 -11.82 -10.99 3.33
CA THR A 133 -12.02 -9.66 3.95
C THR A 133 -10.70 -9.08 4.47
N TRP A 134 -9.73 -9.92 4.80
CA TRP A 134 -8.42 -9.46 5.23
C TRP A 134 -7.68 -8.71 4.12
N ASP A 135 -7.68 -9.27 2.90
CA ASP A 135 -7.07 -8.65 1.73
C ASP A 135 -7.75 -7.32 1.40
N LEU A 136 -9.09 -7.28 1.51
CA LEU A 136 -9.85 -6.04 1.38
C LEU A 136 -9.45 -5.02 2.47
N GLY A 137 -9.24 -5.47 3.70
CA GLY A 137 -8.72 -4.63 4.78
C GLY A 137 -7.39 -3.98 4.42
N LEU A 138 -6.45 -4.72 3.82
CA LEU A 138 -5.18 -4.17 3.35
C LEU A 138 -5.40 -3.09 2.28
N VAL A 139 -6.32 -3.32 1.33
CA VAL A 139 -6.69 -2.35 0.28
C VAL A 139 -7.18 -1.02 0.89
N TYR A 140 -7.98 -1.04 1.96
CA TYR A 140 -8.47 0.19 2.59
C TYR A 140 -7.54 0.78 3.65
N LEU A 141 -6.67 -0.01 4.29
CA LEU A 141 -5.80 0.44 5.37
C LEU A 141 -4.45 0.96 4.87
N HIS A 142 -3.85 0.36 3.83
CA HIS A 142 -2.55 0.81 3.31
C HIS A 142 -2.52 2.29 2.90
N PRO A 143 -3.58 2.90 2.32
CA PRO A 143 -3.55 4.31 1.94
C PRO A 143 -3.31 5.24 3.14
N LEU A 144 -3.76 4.80 4.33
CA LEU A 144 -3.63 5.55 5.58
C LEU A 144 -2.19 5.53 6.13
N LEU A 145 -1.37 4.54 5.76
CA LEU A 145 0.03 4.48 6.16
C LEU A 145 0.82 5.67 5.60
N ALA A 146 0.53 6.09 4.36
CA ALA A 146 1.12 7.29 3.78
C ALA A 146 0.87 8.54 4.63
N LEU A 147 -0.36 8.71 5.15
CA LEU A 147 -0.71 9.82 6.05
C LEU A 147 0.12 9.78 7.34
N TRP A 148 0.41 8.59 7.87
CA TRP A 148 1.32 8.44 9.00
C TRP A 148 2.74 8.86 8.65
N PHE A 149 3.28 8.36 7.53
CA PHE A 149 4.62 8.74 7.07
C PHE A 149 4.74 10.26 6.92
N LEU A 150 3.73 10.92 6.37
CA LEU A 150 3.72 12.37 6.22
C LEU A 150 3.71 13.11 7.58
N ASP A 151 2.92 12.72 8.59
CA ASP A 151 2.98 13.35 9.93
C ASP A 151 4.40 13.27 10.51
N ARG A 152 5.07 12.13 10.29
CA ARG A 152 6.41 11.89 10.80
C ARG A 152 7.47 12.75 10.12
N GLU A 153 7.36 12.91 8.81
CA GLU A 153 8.26 13.76 8.03
C GLU A 153 8.01 15.23 8.31
N LEU A 154 6.76 15.67 8.44
CA LEU A 154 6.42 17.03 8.86
C LEU A 154 6.99 17.34 10.25
N ARG A 155 6.89 16.42 11.21
CA ARG A 155 7.52 16.61 12.54
C ARG A 155 9.02 16.87 12.45
N THR A 156 9.69 16.27 11.46
CA THR A 156 11.16 16.30 11.36
C THR A 156 11.66 17.47 10.51
N HIS A 157 10.98 17.77 9.40
CA HIS A 157 11.44 18.73 8.39
C HIS A 157 10.61 20.01 8.29
N ARG A 158 9.34 20.00 8.71
CA ARG A 158 8.37 21.11 8.54
C ARG A 158 7.38 21.17 9.71
N ALA A 159 7.91 21.32 10.92
CA ALA A 159 7.10 21.22 12.15
C ALA A 159 5.96 22.26 12.19
N GLU A 160 6.17 23.41 11.55
CA GLU A 160 5.21 24.50 11.39
C GLU A 160 3.96 24.10 10.58
N TRP A 161 4.07 23.17 9.63
CA TRP A 161 2.94 22.69 8.83
C TRP A 161 2.12 21.59 9.52
N ARG A 162 2.68 20.99 10.58
CA ARG A 162 2.11 19.80 11.21
C ARG A 162 0.74 20.06 11.84
N SER A 163 0.51 21.24 12.42
CA SER A 163 -0.78 21.58 13.02
C SER A 163 -1.87 21.64 11.94
N ALA A 164 -1.63 22.39 10.86
CA ALA A 164 -2.53 22.48 9.72
C ALA A 164 -2.78 21.10 9.07
N TYR A 165 -1.72 20.29 8.93
CA TYR A 165 -1.84 18.92 8.44
C TYR A 165 -2.76 18.07 9.31
N ARG A 166 -2.63 18.13 10.65
CA ARG A 166 -3.48 17.37 11.57
C ARG A 166 -4.94 17.83 11.54
N SER A 167 -5.19 19.13 11.40
CA SER A 167 -6.53 19.65 11.16
C SER A 167 -7.13 19.08 9.87
N CYS A 168 -6.35 19.05 8.78
CA CYS A 168 -6.77 18.40 7.53
C CYS A 168 -6.96 16.88 7.68
N LEU A 169 -6.12 16.21 8.48
CA LEU A 169 -6.23 14.77 8.73
C LEU A 169 -7.53 14.42 9.49
N LEU A 170 -7.93 15.25 10.46
CA LEU A 170 -9.21 15.11 11.15
C LEU A 170 -10.41 15.26 10.21
N MET A 171 -10.26 15.93 9.06
CA MET A 171 -11.31 16.01 8.06
C MET A 171 -11.49 14.72 7.24
N VAL A 172 -10.50 13.83 7.19
CA VAL A 172 -10.62 12.57 6.44
C VAL A 172 -11.80 11.69 6.91
N PRO A 173 -11.96 11.37 8.21
CA PRO A 173 -13.13 10.60 8.66
C PRO A 173 -14.45 11.35 8.48
N VAL A 174 -14.46 12.68 8.60
CA VAL A 174 -15.66 13.49 8.36
C VAL A 174 -16.09 13.43 6.89
N LEU A 175 -15.13 13.56 5.96
CA LEU A 175 -15.38 13.46 4.52
C LEU A 175 -15.84 12.05 4.13
N LEU A 176 -15.27 11.00 4.72
CA LEU A 176 -15.76 9.63 4.56
C LEU A 176 -17.21 9.50 5.02
N GLY A 177 -17.55 10.05 6.19
CA GLY A 177 -18.92 10.05 6.70
C GLY A 177 -19.90 10.77 5.77
N ILE A 178 -19.51 11.92 5.22
CA ILE A 178 -20.31 12.66 4.23
C ILE A 178 -20.48 11.83 2.95
N LEU A 179 -19.41 11.23 2.44
CA LEU A 179 -19.44 10.39 1.25
C LEU A 179 -20.39 9.19 1.44
N TRP A 180 -20.30 8.53 2.59
CA TRP A 180 -21.15 7.41 2.96
C TRP A 180 -22.61 7.80 3.09
N TRP A 181 -22.89 8.91 3.79
CA TRP A 181 -24.24 9.46 3.87
C TRP A 181 -24.80 9.70 2.46
N GLN A 182 -24.06 10.44 1.63
CA GLN A 182 -24.53 10.86 0.31
C GLN A 182 -24.83 9.68 -0.62
N LEU A 183 -24.08 8.58 -0.50
CA LEU A 183 -24.16 7.43 -1.38
C LEU A 183 -24.86 6.21 -0.75
N TYR A 184 -25.41 6.32 0.46
CA TYR A 184 -26.00 5.20 1.21
C TYR A 184 -27.05 4.43 0.40
N ASP A 185 -28.03 5.15 -0.17
CA ASP A 185 -29.09 4.56 -1.02
C ASP A 185 -28.77 4.65 -2.52
N SER A 186 -27.52 4.94 -2.88
CA SER A 186 -27.16 5.05 -4.29
C SER A 186 -27.16 3.67 -4.97
N PRO A 187 -27.69 3.54 -6.19
CA PRO A 187 -27.60 2.28 -6.91
C PRO A 187 -26.14 1.94 -7.19
N SER A 188 -25.84 0.64 -7.22
CA SER A 188 -24.55 0.12 -7.70
C SER A 188 -24.19 0.69 -9.07
N LEU A 189 -22.90 0.71 -9.38
CA LEU A 189 -22.40 1.27 -10.64
C LEU A 189 -23.10 0.62 -11.85
N PRO A 190 -23.65 1.43 -12.77
CA PRO A 190 -24.18 0.90 -14.03
C PRO A 190 -23.00 0.57 -14.94
N GLY A 191 -22.89 -0.69 -15.37
CA GLY A 191 -21.83 -1.11 -16.28
C GLY A 191 -21.48 -2.57 -16.10
N ASN A 192 -21.69 -3.36 -17.17
CA ASN A 192 -21.27 -4.76 -17.25
C ASN A 192 -19.94 -4.89 -18.03
N ASP A 193 -19.28 -3.77 -18.32
CA ASP A 193 -17.98 -3.80 -18.99
C ASP A 193 -16.90 -4.37 -18.05
N LEU A 194 -15.86 -4.95 -18.65
CA LEU A 194 -14.79 -5.61 -17.92
C LEU A 194 -14.06 -4.64 -16.97
N LEU A 195 -13.88 -3.38 -17.35
CA LEU A 195 -13.11 -2.44 -16.54
C LEU A 195 -13.88 -2.01 -15.29
N THR A 196 -15.14 -1.62 -15.44
CA THR A 196 -15.99 -1.23 -14.31
C THR A 196 -16.15 -2.38 -13.32
N SER A 197 -16.33 -3.62 -13.82
CA SER A 197 -16.43 -4.80 -12.95
C SER A 197 -15.14 -5.09 -12.19
N ARG A 198 -13.96 -4.98 -12.84
CA ARG A 198 -12.66 -5.12 -12.17
C ARG A 198 -12.41 -4.04 -11.10
N ILE A 199 -12.78 -2.79 -11.37
CA ILE A 199 -12.67 -1.69 -10.40
C ILE A 199 -13.59 -1.95 -9.20
N ALA A 200 -14.83 -2.36 -9.44
CA ALA A 200 -15.80 -2.67 -8.39
C ALA A 200 -15.36 -3.88 -7.55
N ALA A 201 -14.87 -4.94 -8.19
CA ALA A 201 -14.35 -6.13 -7.51
C ALA A 201 -13.15 -5.78 -6.62
N HIS A 202 -12.21 -4.97 -7.12
CA HIS A 202 -11.07 -4.49 -6.33
C HIS A 202 -11.49 -3.67 -5.10
N ALA A 203 -12.56 -2.90 -5.21
CA ALA A 203 -13.14 -2.16 -4.09
C ALA A 203 -13.97 -3.04 -3.12
N GLY A 204 -14.14 -4.33 -3.41
CA GLY A 204 -14.81 -5.31 -2.56
C GLY A 204 -16.29 -5.57 -2.87
N ALA A 205 -16.80 -5.16 -4.03
CA ALA A 205 -18.22 -5.32 -4.38
C ALA A 205 -18.70 -6.79 -4.38
N GLU A 206 -17.81 -7.74 -4.68
CA GLU A 206 -18.12 -9.17 -4.64
C GLU A 206 -18.22 -9.72 -3.21
N LEU A 207 -17.50 -9.12 -2.26
CA LEU A 207 -17.46 -9.53 -0.86
C LEU A 207 -18.57 -8.87 -0.04
N LEU A 208 -18.89 -7.63 -0.36
CA LEU A 208 -19.84 -6.78 0.36
C LEU A 208 -21.09 -6.54 -0.49
N SER A 209 -21.75 -7.61 -0.93
CA SER A 209 -22.88 -7.58 -1.86
C SER A 209 -24.10 -6.79 -1.37
N GLY A 210 -24.21 -6.55 -0.05
CA GLY A 210 -25.23 -5.68 0.55
C GLY A 210 -24.90 -4.18 0.50
N ILE A 211 -23.73 -3.79 -0.03
CA ILE A 211 -23.28 -2.41 -0.12
C ILE A 211 -23.15 -2.03 -1.60
N SER A 212 -23.62 -0.83 -1.95
CA SER A 212 -23.51 -0.30 -3.31
C SER A 212 -22.06 -0.31 -3.82
N SER A 213 -21.82 -0.89 -4.99
CA SER A 213 -20.48 -0.88 -5.60
C SER A 213 -20.00 0.55 -5.90
N ARG A 214 -20.92 1.49 -6.12
CA ARG A 214 -20.61 2.91 -6.28
C ARG A 214 -19.99 3.49 -5.01
N LEU A 215 -20.59 3.22 -3.85
CA LEU A 215 -20.09 3.67 -2.56
C LEU A 215 -18.72 3.06 -2.25
N LEU A 216 -18.53 1.77 -2.51
CA LEU A 216 -17.25 1.09 -2.30
C LEU A 216 -16.14 1.68 -3.18
N VAL A 217 -16.37 1.82 -4.49
CA VAL A 217 -15.38 2.41 -5.39
C VAL A 217 -15.09 3.87 -5.03
N ALA A 218 -16.11 4.66 -4.68
CA ALA A 218 -15.92 6.03 -4.23
C ALA A 218 -15.06 6.11 -2.96
N THR A 219 -15.31 5.23 -1.99
CA THR A 219 -14.53 5.16 -0.75
C THR A 219 -13.08 4.79 -1.03
N HIS A 220 -12.87 3.73 -1.82
CA HIS A 220 -11.55 3.26 -2.20
C HIS A 220 -10.76 4.34 -2.93
N VAL A 221 -11.34 4.94 -3.97
CA VAL A 221 -10.64 5.92 -4.80
C VAL A 221 -10.35 7.22 -4.05
N PHE A 222 -11.22 7.62 -3.11
CA PHE A 222 -10.93 8.76 -2.24
C PHE A 222 -9.65 8.54 -1.44
N LEU A 223 -9.51 7.37 -0.81
CA LEU A 223 -8.32 7.01 -0.04
C LEU A 223 -7.08 6.87 -0.95
N GLU A 224 -7.23 6.24 -2.11
CA GLU A 224 -6.17 6.06 -3.10
C GLU A 224 -5.62 7.41 -3.60
N VAL A 225 -6.49 8.39 -3.90
CA VAL A 225 -6.08 9.74 -4.29
C VAL A 225 -5.33 10.46 -3.16
N LEU A 226 -5.74 10.28 -1.90
CA LEU A 226 -4.99 10.82 -0.76
C LEU A 226 -3.60 10.18 -0.68
N HIS A 227 -3.51 8.86 -0.80
CA HIS A 227 -2.26 8.11 -0.78
C HIS A 227 -1.30 8.56 -1.88
N TYR A 228 -1.77 8.66 -3.13
CA TYR A 228 -0.97 9.19 -4.24
C TYR A 228 -0.58 10.65 -4.03
N GLY A 229 -1.49 11.49 -3.53
CA GLY A 229 -1.17 12.88 -3.21
C GLY A 229 -0.06 13.00 -2.16
N VAL A 230 -0.03 12.11 -1.17
CA VAL A 230 1.05 12.07 -0.19
C VAL A 230 2.36 11.65 -0.85
N TRP A 231 2.39 10.51 -1.53
CA TRP A 231 3.64 9.95 -2.07
C TRP A 231 4.21 10.76 -3.24
N VAL A 232 3.37 11.20 -4.18
CA VAL A 232 3.82 11.88 -5.41
C VAL A 232 4.06 13.36 -5.20
N ALA A 233 3.33 14.02 -4.28
CA ALA A 233 3.46 15.46 -4.07
C ALA A 233 4.06 15.82 -2.71
N MET A 234 3.43 15.37 -1.61
CA MET A 234 3.79 15.89 -0.28
C MET A 234 5.13 15.38 0.25
N ILE A 235 5.44 14.09 0.11
CA ILE A 235 6.73 13.54 0.55
C ILE A 235 7.89 14.18 -0.21
N PRO A 236 7.84 14.33 -1.55
CA PRO A 236 8.85 15.09 -2.27
C PRO A 236 9.00 16.52 -1.77
N LEU A 237 7.89 17.23 -1.54
CA LEU A 237 7.90 18.62 -1.07
C LEU A 237 8.49 18.78 0.34
N VAL A 238 8.24 17.83 1.23
CA VAL A 238 8.61 17.92 2.66
C VAL A 238 9.98 17.33 2.95
N SER A 239 10.30 16.17 2.37
CA SER A 239 11.40 15.31 2.83
C SER A 239 12.48 15.10 1.77
N LEU A 240 12.12 15.13 0.48
CA LEU A 240 13.11 15.06 -0.61
C LEU A 240 13.56 16.49 -0.94
N GLU A 241 14.36 17.08 -0.04
CA GLU A 241 15.01 18.40 -0.22
C GLU A 241 15.82 18.49 -1.53
N SER A 242 16.09 17.35 -2.15
CA SER A 242 16.79 17.20 -3.41
C SER A 242 15.96 16.34 -4.38
N ALA A 243 16.25 16.49 -5.67
CA ALA A 243 15.60 15.73 -6.73
C ALA A 243 15.61 14.21 -6.46
N ALA A 244 14.49 13.52 -6.72
CA ALA A 244 14.32 12.08 -6.44
C ALA A 244 15.42 11.19 -7.06
N TRP A 245 16.04 11.62 -8.16
CA TRP A 245 17.15 10.94 -8.82
C TRP A 245 18.53 11.15 -8.18
N ARG A 246 18.68 12.00 -7.15
CA ARG A 246 19.95 12.19 -6.45
C ARG A 246 20.19 11.06 -5.45
N ILE A 247 21.07 10.14 -5.84
CA ILE A 247 21.39 8.93 -5.06
C ILE A 247 22.40 9.21 -3.94
N GLN A 248 23.12 10.33 -4.03
CA GLN A 248 24.15 10.71 -3.05
C GLN A 248 23.58 10.89 -1.63
N ASP A 249 22.28 11.21 -1.55
CA ASP A 249 21.56 11.43 -0.29
C ASP A 249 21.06 10.10 0.32
N VAL A 250 21.15 8.99 -0.40
CA VAL A 250 20.77 7.66 0.10
C VAL A 250 21.92 7.10 0.94
N PRO A 251 21.73 6.81 2.25
CA PRO A 251 22.82 6.34 3.11
C PRO A 251 23.45 5.03 2.62
N LEU A 252 22.65 4.10 2.08
CA LEU A 252 23.16 2.85 1.49
C LEU A 252 24.14 3.09 0.34
N ALA A 253 23.99 4.18 -0.43
CA ALA A 253 24.89 4.50 -1.53
C ALA A 253 26.31 4.84 -1.05
N LYS A 254 26.44 5.29 0.22
CA LYS A 254 27.73 5.62 0.85
C LYS A 254 28.50 4.39 1.31
N ARG A 255 27.91 3.18 1.24
CA ARG A 255 28.55 1.94 1.72
C ARG A 255 29.70 1.49 0.81
N SER A 256 29.49 1.48 -0.51
CA SER A 256 30.52 1.16 -1.50
C SER A 256 30.08 1.57 -2.91
N PRO A 257 31.02 1.70 -3.88
CA PRO A 257 30.67 2.01 -5.27
C PRO A 257 29.69 0.99 -5.90
N ARG A 258 29.83 -0.30 -5.56
CA ARG A 258 28.91 -1.36 -6.02
C ARG A 258 27.48 -1.14 -5.50
N TRP A 259 27.34 -0.74 -4.23
CA TRP A 259 26.03 -0.40 -3.66
C TRP A 259 25.42 0.82 -4.33
N LYS A 260 26.22 1.88 -4.55
CA LYS A 260 25.76 3.06 -5.28
C LYS A 260 25.25 2.69 -6.68
N TRP A 261 26.00 1.89 -7.42
CA TRP A 261 25.61 1.43 -8.76
C TRP A 261 24.34 0.58 -8.75
N GLY A 262 24.23 -0.38 -7.81
CA GLY A 262 23.03 -1.20 -7.67
C GLY A 262 21.77 -0.38 -7.36
N LEU A 263 21.88 0.63 -6.49
CA LEU A 263 20.76 1.55 -6.20
C LEU A 263 20.41 2.41 -7.42
N SER A 264 21.41 2.87 -8.18
CA SER A 264 21.17 3.58 -9.45
C SER A 264 20.41 2.72 -10.44
N MET A 265 20.85 1.49 -10.66
CA MET A 265 20.16 0.56 -11.54
C MET A 265 18.74 0.30 -11.08
N PHE A 266 18.54 0.05 -9.77
CA PHE A 266 17.22 -0.18 -9.22
C PHE A 266 16.27 0.99 -9.50
N LEU A 267 16.73 2.24 -9.32
CA LEU A 267 15.93 3.43 -9.63
C LEU A 267 15.67 3.61 -11.13
N VAL A 268 16.65 3.33 -11.99
CA VAL A 268 16.47 3.42 -13.45
C VAL A 268 15.49 2.36 -13.93
N ILE A 269 15.62 1.12 -13.46
CA ILE A 269 14.67 0.03 -13.76
C ILE A 269 13.28 0.41 -13.25
N GLY A 270 13.16 0.93 -12.03
CA GLY A 270 11.89 1.41 -11.50
C GLY A 270 11.25 2.49 -12.38
N ALA A 271 12.04 3.46 -12.85
CA ALA A 271 11.55 4.50 -13.76
C ALA A 271 11.14 3.93 -15.13
N MET A 272 11.87 2.96 -15.67
CA MET A 272 11.48 2.25 -16.89
C MET A 272 10.17 1.47 -16.68
N LEU A 273 9.98 0.82 -15.53
CA LEU A 273 8.73 0.14 -15.19
C LEU A 273 7.55 1.11 -15.12
N VAL A 274 7.75 2.35 -14.65
CA VAL A 274 6.71 3.41 -14.73
C VAL A 274 6.30 3.66 -16.17
N LEU A 275 7.25 3.79 -17.09
CA LEU A 275 6.96 4.00 -18.52
C LEU A 275 6.24 2.79 -19.13
N VAL A 276 6.66 1.57 -18.79
CA VAL A 276 5.99 0.34 -19.23
C VAL A 276 4.56 0.28 -18.68
N LEU A 277 4.32 0.67 -17.43
CA LEU A 277 2.98 0.74 -16.85
C LEU A 277 2.11 1.75 -17.59
N TRP A 278 2.61 2.95 -17.89
CA TRP A 278 1.85 3.93 -18.68
C TRP A 278 1.53 3.43 -20.09
N ALA A 279 2.51 2.83 -20.78
CA ALA A 279 2.26 2.22 -22.09
C ALA A 279 1.24 1.07 -21.99
N GLY A 280 1.35 0.22 -20.97
CA GLY A 280 0.42 -0.86 -20.68
C GLY A 280 -1.00 -0.33 -20.45
N PHE A 281 -1.17 0.65 -19.56
CA PHE A 281 -2.49 1.23 -19.31
C PHE A 281 -3.08 1.93 -20.53
N PHE A 282 -2.26 2.47 -21.42
CA PHE A 282 -2.70 3.07 -22.68
C PHE A 282 -3.18 2.00 -23.68
N LEU A 283 -2.52 0.84 -23.74
CA LEU A 283 -2.81 -0.22 -24.69
C LEU A 283 -3.91 -1.19 -24.21
N ASP A 284 -3.83 -1.63 -22.96
CA ASP A 284 -4.78 -2.55 -22.32
C ASP A 284 -4.89 -2.23 -20.83
N TYR A 285 -5.84 -1.35 -20.52
CA TYR A 285 -6.04 -0.87 -19.16
C TYR A 285 -6.46 -1.99 -18.19
N PRO A 286 -7.48 -2.83 -18.48
CA PRO A 286 -7.90 -3.89 -17.56
C PRO A 286 -6.79 -4.88 -17.24
N LEU A 287 -6.07 -5.38 -18.25
CA LEU A 287 -4.99 -6.35 -18.02
C LEU A 287 -3.85 -5.73 -17.22
N THR A 288 -3.42 -4.52 -17.59
CA THR A 288 -2.32 -3.83 -16.90
C THR A 288 -2.70 -3.54 -15.45
N ARG A 289 -3.97 -3.20 -15.18
CA ARG A 289 -4.50 -3.03 -13.82
C ARG A 289 -4.39 -4.32 -13.01
N ASP A 290 -4.83 -5.45 -13.56
CA ASP A 290 -4.80 -6.74 -12.85
C ASP A 290 -3.35 -7.16 -12.52
N ILE A 291 -2.42 -6.98 -13.48
CA ILE A 291 -0.98 -7.22 -13.26
C ILE A 291 -0.43 -6.26 -12.20
N TYR A 292 -0.73 -4.97 -12.33
CA TYR A 292 -0.27 -3.93 -11.43
C TYR A 292 -0.68 -4.23 -9.98
N PHE A 293 -1.97 -4.48 -9.71
CA PHE A 293 -2.46 -4.73 -8.36
C PHE A 293 -1.97 -6.06 -7.78
N THR A 294 -1.64 -7.04 -8.61
CA THR A 294 -0.96 -8.26 -8.15
C THR A 294 0.44 -7.95 -7.62
N VAL A 295 1.22 -7.13 -8.34
CA VAL A 295 2.57 -6.74 -7.95
C VAL A 295 2.56 -5.65 -6.87
N ALA A 296 1.49 -4.85 -6.77
CA ALA A 296 1.33 -3.79 -5.77
C ALA A 296 1.38 -4.32 -4.33
N MET A 297 1.12 -5.61 -4.12
CA MET A 297 1.36 -6.24 -2.81
C MET A 297 2.81 -6.02 -2.31
N LEU A 298 3.79 -5.88 -3.21
CA LEU A 298 5.18 -5.61 -2.86
C LEU A 298 5.34 -4.33 -2.04
N HIS A 299 4.76 -3.21 -2.48
CA HIS A 299 4.93 -1.94 -1.77
C HIS A 299 4.10 -1.88 -0.49
N VAL A 300 2.85 -2.38 -0.53
CA VAL A 300 2.00 -2.53 0.67
C VAL A 300 2.73 -3.28 1.79
N LEU A 301 3.40 -4.38 1.45
CA LEU A 301 4.20 -5.13 2.42
C LEU A 301 5.49 -4.39 2.80
N ALA A 302 6.12 -3.69 1.86
CA ALA A 302 7.34 -2.94 2.12
C ALA A 302 7.14 -1.82 3.15
N GLU A 303 5.96 -1.21 3.25
CA GLU A 303 5.67 -0.15 4.24
C GLU A 303 5.81 -0.66 5.68
N ILE A 304 5.41 -1.91 5.97
CA ILE A 304 5.35 -2.47 7.33
C ILE A 304 6.69 -2.41 8.09
N PRO A 305 7.81 -2.98 7.59
CA PRO A 305 9.08 -2.91 8.31
C PRO A 305 9.57 -1.47 8.51
N PHE A 306 9.26 -0.55 7.60
CA PHE A 306 9.64 0.85 7.79
C PHE A 306 8.77 1.55 8.81
N LEU A 307 7.47 1.30 8.82
CA LEU A 307 6.55 1.79 9.86
C LEU A 307 6.98 1.30 11.25
N LEU A 308 7.25 0.00 11.42
CA LEU A 308 7.72 -0.58 12.69
C LEU A 308 9.03 0.05 13.19
N ARG A 309 9.88 0.50 12.28
CA ARG A 309 11.11 1.20 12.64
C ARG A 309 10.88 2.65 13.05
N LEU A 310 9.82 3.28 12.54
CA LEU A 310 9.43 4.64 12.93
C LEU A 310 8.73 4.68 14.29
N LEU A 311 8.11 3.57 14.71
CA LEU A 311 7.64 3.33 16.07
C LEU A 311 8.83 3.20 17.02
#